data_AF-E2IY99-F1
#
_entry.id   AF-E2IY99-F1
#
_cell.length_a   1.000
_cell.length_b   1.000
_cell.length_c   1.000
_cell.angle_alpha   90.00
_cell.angle_beta   90.00
_cell.angle_gamma   90.00
#
_symmetry.space_group_name_H-M   'P 1'
#
loop_
_entity.id
_entity.type
_entity.pdbx_description
1 polymer ?
#
loop_
_entity_poly.entity_id
_entity_poly.type
_entity_poly.pdbx_seq_one_letter_code
_entity_poly.pdbx_strand_id
1 'polypeptide(L)'
;EELQEMASVYQRPMLIWDNIPVNDYLEDKELLFMSPYENRTPNLSKERYQVTGVVSNPMAQLEASKFTINSMANYLWNCERFDPLETWTSV
;
A
#
# COMPACT_ATOMS: atom_id res chain seq x y z
N GLU A 1 -6.62 -13.90 5.72
CA GLU A 1 -7.48 -14.89 5.02
C GLU A 1 -7.55 -14.57 3.53
N GLU A 2 -7.84 -13.32 3.18
CA GLU A 2 -7.87 -12.81 1.79
C GLU A 2 -6.64 -13.20 0.94
N LEU A 3 -5.41 -13.00 1.41
CA LEU A 3 -4.21 -13.38 0.64
C LEU A 3 -4.15 -14.87 0.30
N GLN A 4 -4.67 -15.72 1.19
CA GLN A 4 -4.69 -17.17 0.96
C GLN A 4 -5.74 -17.53 -0.09
N GLU A 5 -6.91 -16.89 -0.03
CA GLU A 5 -7.94 -17.01 -1.06
C GLU A 5 -7.42 -16.54 -2.41
N MET A 6 -6.83 -15.33 -2.48
CA MET A 6 -6.21 -14.80 -3.70
C MET A 6 -5.20 -15.78 -4.29
N ALA A 7 -4.25 -16.27 -3.49
CA ALA A 7 -3.25 -17.22 -3.96
C ALA A 7 -3.88 -18.52 -4.48
N SER A 8 -4.95 -19.01 -3.83
CA SER A 8 -5.67 -20.21 -4.25
C SER A 8 -6.43 -20.05 -5.57
N VAL A 9 -6.99 -18.87 -5.82
CA VAL A 9 -7.80 -18.55 -7.01
C VAL A 9 -6.91 -18.22 -8.21
N TYR A 10 -5.93 -17.34 -8.03
CA TYR A 10 -5.14 -16.82 -9.14
C TYR A 10 -4.04 -17.76 -9.60
N GLN A 11 -3.45 -18.54 -8.69
CA GLN A 11 -2.43 -19.57 -8.97
C GLN A 11 -1.28 -19.10 -9.87
N ARG A 12 -0.90 -17.83 -9.74
CA ARG A 12 0.19 -17.19 -10.49
C ARG A 12 0.79 -16.03 -9.70
N PRO A 13 2.00 -15.57 -10.05
CA PRO A 13 2.56 -14.33 -9.52
C PRO A 13 1.59 -13.16 -9.72
N MET A 14 1.34 -12.40 -8.66
CA MET A 14 0.38 -11.30 -8.60
C MET A 14 1.08 -9.97 -8.34
N LEU A 15 0.61 -8.93 -9.01
CA LEU A 15 0.91 -7.55 -8.70
C LEU A 15 -0.35 -6.92 -8.12
N ILE A 16 -0.26 -6.34 -6.93
CA ILE A 16 -1.39 -5.65 -6.29
C ILE A 16 -1.40 -4.21 -6.79
N TRP A 17 -2.55 -3.79 -7.32
CA TRP A 17 -2.84 -2.37 -7.52
C TRP A 17 -3.55 -1.89 -6.26
N ASP A 18 -2.89 -1.03 -5.49
CA ASP A 18 -3.43 -0.54 -4.23
C ASP A 18 -3.98 0.89 -4.39
N ASN A 19 -5.27 1.07 -4.12
CA ASN A 19 -5.97 2.35 -4.26
C ASN A 19 -5.71 3.26 -3.06
N ILE A 20 -4.45 3.66 -2.89
CA ILE A 20 -4.02 4.61 -1.87
C ILE A 20 -2.79 5.38 -2.38
N PRO A 21 -2.71 6.70 -2.19
CA PRO A 21 -3.70 7.60 -1.57
C PRO A 21 -4.73 8.22 -2.53
N VAL A 22 -5.07 7.60 -3.67
CA VAL A 22 -6.00 8.17 -4.67
C VAL A 22 -7.27 8.78 -4.05
N ASN A 23 -7.66 9.96 -4.55
CA ASN A 23 -8.82 10.72 -4.12
C ASN A 23 -9.72 11.10 -5.32
N ASP A 24 -9.79 10.25 -6.35
CA ASP A 24 -10.50 10.53 -7.60
C ASP A 24 -12.00 10.20 -7.55
N TYR A 25 -12.48 9.67 -6.43
CA TYR A 25 -13.86 9.23 -6.27
C TYR A 25 -14.78 10.35 -5.74
N LEU A 26 -15.80 10.70 -6.51
CA LEU A 26 -16.86 11.65 -6.12
C LEU A 26 -16.34 12.99 -5.56
N GLU A 27 -16.62 13.25 -4.28
CA GLU A 27 -16.28 14.46 -3.55
C GLU A 27 -14.90 14.37 -2.88
N ASP A 28 -14.26 13.18 -2.88
CA ASP A 28 -12.93 12.99 -2.26
C ASP A 28 -11.84 13.83 -2.92
N LYS A 29 -12.05 14.27 -4.17
CA LYS A 29 -11.16 15.19 -4.89
C LYS A 29 -10.99 16.55 -4.18
N GLU A 30 -11.88 16.86 -3.23
CA GLU A 30 -11.81 18.06 -2.39
C GLU A 30 -10.97 17.83 -1.11
N LEU A 31 -10.60 16.58 -0.83
CA LEU A 31 -9.81 16.15 0.32
C LEU A 31 -8.36 15.85 -0.09
N LEU A 32 -7.44 15.98 0.86
CA LEU A 32 -6.08 15.46 0.75
C LEU A 32 -5.91 14.27 1.67
N PHE A 33 -5.59 13.11 1.10
CA PHE A 33 -5.30 11.91 1.86
C PHE A 33 -3.80 11.86 2.19
N MET A 34 -3.49 12.18 3.44
CA MET A 34 -2.12 12.29 3.95
C MET A 34 -1.94 11.40 5.18
N SER A 35 -2.36 10.13 5.10
CA SER A 35 -2.12 9.16 6.16
C SER A 35 -0.84 8.36 5.89
N PRO A 36 -0.20 7.78 6.92
CA PRO A 36 0.77 6.71 6.71
C PRO A 36 0.10 5.51 6.01
N TYR A 37 0.90 4.63 5.43
CA TYR A 37 0.42 3.41 4.80
C TYR A 37 0.12 2.36 5.87
N GLU A 38 -1.15 2.00 6.05
CA GLU A 38 -1.59 1.17 7.18
C GLU A 38 -2.50 0.02 6.76
N ASN A 39 -2.83 -0.87 7.69
CA ASN A 39 -3.81 -1.95 7.52
C ASN A 39 -3.44 -3.00 6.45
N ARG A 40 -2.16 -3.11 6.08
CA ARG A 40 -1.66 -4.23 5.27
C ARG A 40 -0.91 -5.22 6.14
N THR A 41 -1.13 -6.50 5.90
CA THR A 41 -0.52 -7.56 6.71
C THR A 41 1.01 -7.55 6.59
N PRO A 42 1.77 -7.82 7.67
CA PRO A 42 3.22 -7.98 7.59
C PRO A 42 3.65 -9.23 6.81
N ASN A 43 2.70 -10.11 6.47
CA ASN A 43 2.97 -11.39 5.83
C ASN A 43 2.91 -11.34 4.30
N LEU A 44 2.77 -10.16 3.69
CA LEU A 44 2.53 -10.01 2.26
C LEU A 44 3.66 -10.60 1.40
N SER A 45 4.90 -10.47 1.86
CA SER A 45 6.11 -10.96 1.19
C SER A 45 6.28 -12.48 1.23
N LYS A 46 5.46 -13.22 1.98
CA LYS A 46 5.61 -14.68 2.07
C LYS A 46 5.35 -15.32 0.71
N GLU A 47 6.32 -16.10 0.23
CA GLU A 47 6.30 -16.73 -1.10
C GLU A 47 5.02 -17.51 -1.41
N ARG A 48 4.41 -18.16 -0.40
CA ARG A 48 3.15 -18.91 -0.53
C ARG A 48 1.99 -18.08 -1.09
N TYR A 49 2.04 -16.75 -0.94
CA TYR A 49 1.00 -15.85 -1.44
C TYR A 49 1.24 -15.37 -2.86
N GLN A 50 2.42 -15.65 -3.44
CA GLN A 50 2.77 -15.31 -4.82
C GLN A 50 2.59 -13.81 -5.16
N VAL A 51 2.68 -12.90 -4.19
CA VAL A 51 2.65 -11.46 -4.45
C VAL A 51 4.06 -11.00 -4.81
N THR A 52 4.24 -10.51 -6.03
CA THR A 52 5.53 -10.04 -6.57
C THR A 52 5.77 -8.56 -6.28
N GLY A 53 4.70 -7.81 -6.00
CA GLY A 53 4.82 -6.40 -5.64
C GLY A 53 3.47 -5.73 -5.47
N VAL A 54 3.54 -4.46 -5.07
CA VAL A 54 2.39 -3.57 -4.92
C VAL A 54 2.70 -2.26 -5.63
N VAL A 55 1.73 -1.74 -6.37
CA VAL A 55 1.80 -0.44 -7.05
C VAL A 55 0.73 0.46 -6.47
N SER A 56 1.12 1.67 -6.05
CA SER A 56 0.21 2.69 -5.56
C SER A 56 -0.58 3.33 -6.70
N ASN A 57 -1.87 3.57 -6.48
CA ASN A 57 -2.65 4.56 -7.19
C ASN A 57 -2.59 5.89 -6.42
N PRO A 58 -1.80 6.88 -6.88
CA PRO A 58 -1.66 8.15 -6.17
C PRO A 58 -2.82 9.12 -6.45
N MET A 59 -2.89 10.20 -5.66
CA MET A 59 -3.73 11.35 -6.02
C MET A 59 -3.14 12.06 -7.25
N ALA A 60 -3.96 12.84 -7.95
CA ALA A 60 -3.47 13.76 -8.98
C ALA A 60 -2.49 14.81 -8.41
N GLN A 61 -2.59 15.10 -7.10
CA GLN A 61 -1.65 15.94 -6.38
C GLN A 61 -0.40 15.13 -5.99
N LEU A 62 0.57 15.08 -6.91
CA LEU A 62 1.79 14.27 -6.75
C LEU A 62 2.54 14.56 -5.45
N GLU A 63 2.78 15.83 -5.12
CA GLU A 63 3.55 16.22 -3.93
C GLU A 63 2.86 15.78 -2.63
N ALA A 64 1.53 15.96 -2.54
CA ALA A 64 0.77 15.49 -1.39
C ALA A 64 0.76 13.95 -1.28
N SER A 65 0.79 13.24 -2.41
CA SER A 65 0.83 11.78 -2.42
C SER A 65 2.14 11.21 -1.85
N LYS A 66 3.24 11.99 -1.86
CA LYS A 66 4.55 11.51 -1.38
C LYS A 66 4.54 11.12 0.10
N PHE A 67 3.68 11.72 0.92
CA PHE A 67 3.53 11.34 2.33
C PHE A 67 3.20 9.86 2.48
N THR A 68 2.12 9.40 1.83
CA THR A 68 1.71 7.99 1.89
C THR A 68 2.62 7.09 1.06
N ILE A 69 3.11 7.54 -0.10
CA ILE A 69 4.03 6.75 -0.95
C ILE A 69 5.35 6.46 -0.24
N ASN A 70 5.91 7.42 0.51
CA ASN A 70 7.14 7.20 1.27
C ASN A 70 6.92 6.17 2.40
N SER A 71 5.80 6.27 3.11
CA SER A 71 5.41 5.26 4.11
C SER A 71 5.23 3.88 3.46
N MET A 72 4.57 3.80 2.31
CA MET A 72 4.41 2.56 1.53
C MET A 72 5.76 1.98 1.08
N ALA A 73 6.72 2.82 0.66
CA ALA A 73 8.04 2.36 0.26
C ALA A 73 8.79 1.67 1.42
N ASN A 74 8.68 2.21 2.64
CA ASN A 74 9.23 1.58 3.84
C ASN A 74 8.53 0.24 4.16
N TYR A 75 7.21 0.18 4.03
CA TYR A 75 6.46 -1.08 4.17
C TYR A 75 6.92 -2.13 3.16
N LEU A 76 7.05 -1.76 1.88
CA LEU A 76 7.47 -2.69 0.82
C LEU A 76 8.92 -3.14 0.96
N TRP A 77 9.77 -2.32 1.58
CA TRP A 77 11.14 -2.69 1.89
C TRP A 77 11.21 -3.76 3.00
N ASN A 78 10.44 -3.59 4.09
CA ASN A 78 10.42 -4.54 5.20
C ASN A 78 9.07 -4.56 5.93
N CYS A 79 8.11 -5.30 5.36
CA CYS A 79 6.76 -5.36 5.90
C CYS A 79 6.66 -6.02 7.28
N GLU A 80 7.64 -6.85 7.68
CA GLU A 80 7.66 -7.50 8.99
C GLU A 80 8.06 -6.56 10.14
N ARG A 81 8.86 -5.53 9.85
CA ARG A 81 9.34 -4.54 10.83
C ARG A 81 8.71 -3.16 10.66
N PHE A 82 7.82 -3.01 9.70
CA PHE A 82 7.22 -1.73 9.38
C PHE A 82 6.34 -1.23 10.54
N ASP A 83 6.65 -0.02 11.02
CA ASP A 83 5.83 0.76 11.95
C ASP A 83 5.33 2.03 11.23
N PRO A 84 4.00 2.17 11.00
CA PRO A 84 3.44 3.35 10.37
C PRO A 84 3.80 4.67 11.09
N LEU A 85 3.85 4.65 12.43
CA LEU A 85 4.09 5.86 13.22
C LEU A 85 5.54 6.35 13.09
N GLU A 86 6.49 5.42 13.05
CA GLU A 86 7.91 5.74 12.82
C GLU A 86 8.08 6.43 11.46
N THR A 87 7.45 5.88 10.41
CA THR A 87 7.52 6.47 9.07
C THR A 87 6.82 7.82 8.98
N TRP A 88 5.77 8.05 9.75
CA TRP A 88 5.07 9.33 9.80
C TRP A 88 5.94 10.44 10.40
N THR A 89 6.72 10.13 11.44
CA THR A 89 7.58 11.12 12.11
C THR A 89 8.88 11.44 11.36
N SER A 90 9.22 10.68 10.32
CA SER A 90 10.46 10.82 9.54
C SER A 90 10.28 11.52 8.19
N VAL A 91 9.06 12.00 7.90
CA VAL A 91 8.75 12.87 6.75
C VAL A 91 8.95 14.33 7.12
#